data_AF-A0A7C6V565-F1
#
_entry.id   AF-A0A7C6V565-F1
#
_cell.length_a   1.000
_cell.length_b   1.000
_cell.length_c   1.000
_cell.angle_alpha   90.00
_cell.angle_beta   90.00
_cell.angle_gamma   90.00
#
_symmetry.space_group_name_H-M   'P 1'
#
loop_
_entity.id
_entity.type
_entity.pdbx_description
1 polymer ?
#
loop_
_entity_poly.entity_id
_entity_poly.type
_entity_poly.pdbx_seq_one_letter_code
_entity_poly.pdbx_strand_id
1 'polypeptide(L)'
;MGRDECAVRKTTDILTAFLEEKGFCNHCYHNFVSVLGLLIGIGQGEAVPGDLTLIEELSRSAVISCRCGRAGEVADKFLTVLQSHRDDFIVHIENRVCPAGQCPRLIPAPCQAACPAGIDIPNYVALVGQGRYREALELIREDVPLPGVLGRICEHPCQQACRRGQVDNPIPICSLKRLAYDRGAEKEAPPPPERKHPERVAVVGAGP
;
A
#
# COMPACT_ATOMS: atom_id res chain seq x y z
N MET A 1 -4.80 11.91 11.87
CA MET A 1 -4.76 11.29 13.20
C MET A 1 -4.61 9.79 12.97
N GLY A 2 -3.40 9.26 13.07
CA GLY A 2 -3.16 7.84 12.83
C GLY A 2 -3.87 7.02 13.90
N ARG A 3 -4.54 5.92 13.51
CA ARG A 3 -5.08 4.95 14.46
C ARG A 3 -3.91 4.32 15.21
N ASP A 4 -4.02 4.20 16.53
CA ASP A 4 -2.95 3.69 17.40
C ASP A 4 -2.67 2.19 17.20
N GLU A 5 -3.54 1.45 16.51
CA GLU A 5 -3.43 -0.01 16.30
C GLU A 5 -3.71 -0.39 14.84
N CYS A 6 -2.86 -1.23 14.24
CA CYS A 6 -3.04 -1.75 12.89
C CYS A 6 -4.08 -2.88 12.88
N ALA A 7 -5.18 -2.72 12.14
CA ALA A 7 -6.24 -3.73 12.04
C ALA A 7 -5.74 -5.06 11.47
N VAL A 8 -4.85 -5.04 10.46
CA VAL A 8 -4.27 -6.27 9.89
C VAL A 8 -3.48 -7.04 10.94
N ARG A 9 -2.65 -6.33 11.72
CA ARG A 9 -1.83 -6.93 12.78
C ARG A 9 -2.70 -7.47 13.91
N LYS A 10 -3.70 -6.70 14.35
CA LYS A 10 -4.69 -7.13 15.35
C LYS A 10 -5.39 -8.43 14.94
N THR A 11 -5.87 -8.51 13.69
CA THR A 11 -6.52 -9.71 13.16
C THR A 11 -5.55 -10.90 13.09
N THR A 12 -4.29 -10.65 12.70
CA THR A 12 -3.22 -11.66 12.72
C THR A 12 -2.96 -12.18 14.13
N ASP A 13 -2.90 -11.29 15.12
CA ASP A 13 -2.65 -11.63 16.52
C ASP A 13 -3.82 -12.42 17.12
N ILE A 14 -5.07 -12.04 16.83
CA ILE A 14 -6.27 -12.80 17.24
C ILE A 14 -6.20 -14.24 16.73
N LEU A 15 -5.88 -14.42 15.44
CA LEU A 15 -5.87 -15.72 14.81
C LEU A 15 -4.67 -16.57 15.25
N THR A 16 -3.52 -15.94 15.48
CA THR A 16 -2.32 -16.60 16.02
C THR A 16 -2.57 -17.12 17.44
N ALA A 17 -3.09 -16.28 18.33
CA ALA A 17 -3.44 -16.67 19.69
C ALA A 17 -4.45 -17.83 19.69
N PHE A 18 -5.43 -17.79 18.78
CA PHE A 18 -6.34 -18.91 18.60
C PHE A 18 -5.63 -20.19 18.15
N LEU A 19 -4.70 -20.15 17.20
CA LEU A 19 -4.02 -21.36 16.72
C LEU A 19 -3.03 -21.96 17.74
N GLU A 20 -2.56 -21.17 18.71
CA GLU A 20 -1.67 -21.60 19.79
C GLU A 20 -2.40 -22.28 20.97
N GLU A 21 -3.69 -21.95 21.17
CA GLU A 21 -4.53 -22.64 22.14
C GLU A 21 -4.63 -24.16 21.82
N LYS A 22 -4.95 -25.02 22.80
CA LYS A 22 -5.16 -26.46 22.53
C LYS A 22 -6.66 -26.74 22.31
N GLY A 23 -6.98 -27.77 21.53
CA GLY A 23 -8.34 -28.33 21.44
C GLY A 23 -9.17 -27.97 20.20
N PHE A 24 -8.55 -27.90 19.03
CA PHE A 24 -9.27 -27.78 17.73
C PHE A 24 -9.26 -29.09 16.97
N CYS A 25 -10.21 -29.23 16.05
CA CYS A 25 -10.12 -30.30 15.06
C CYS A 25 -9.17 -29.89 13.92
N ASN A 26 -8.53 -30.88 13.28
CA ASN A 26 -7.61 -30.64 12.16
C ASN A 26 -8.24 -29.82 11.04
N HIS A 27 -9.55 -29.93 10.83
CA HIS A 27 -10.26 -29.17 9.80
C HIS A 27 -10.25 -27.65 10.05
N CYS A 28 -10.57 -27.22 11.28
CA CYS A 28 -10.52 -25.80 11.64
C CYS A 28 -9.08 -25.29 11.59
N TYR A 29 -8.14 -26.08 12.11
CA TYR A 29 -6.71 -25.76 12.08
C TYR A 29 -6.23 -25.50 10.65
N HIS A 30 -6.49 -26.43 9.70
CA HIS A 30 -6.04 -26.28 8.32
C HIS A 30 -6.62 -25.03 7.63
N ASN A 31 -7.90 -24.72 7.82
CA ASN A 31 -8.48 -23.54 7.18
C ASN A 31 -7.95 -22.23 7.79
N PHE A 32 -7.85 -22.16 9.12
CA PHE A 32 -7.38 -20.94 9.79
C PHE A 32 -5.88 -20.71 9.64
N VAL A 33 -5.06 -21.75 9.46
CA VAL A 33 -3.65 -21.59 9.08
C VAL A 33 -3.53 -20.93 7.70
N SER A 34 -4.37 -21.31 6.73
CA SER A 34 -4.38 -20.66 5.41
C SER A 34 -4.81 -19.18 5.51
N VAL A 35 -5.84 -18.88 6.30
CA VAL A 35 -6.27 -17.50 6.56
C VAL A 35 -5.15 -16.69 7.23
N LEU A 36 -4.45 -17.26 8.21
CA LEU A 36 -3.31 -16.64 8.86
C LEU A 36 -2.20 -16.33 7.86
N GLY A 37 -1.91 -17.26 6.94
CA GLY A 37 -0.93 -17.05 5.87
C GLY A 37 -1.28 -15.84 5.00
N LEU A 38 -2.55 -15.70 4.59
CA LEU A 38 -3.02 -14.55 3.81
C LEU A 38 -2.91 -13.24 4.60
N LEU A 39 -3.30 -13.23 5.88
CA LEU A 39 -3.18 -12.04 6.75
C LEU A 39 -1.72 -11.60 6.95
N ILE A 40 -0.82 -12.57 7.16
CA ILE A 40 0.62 -12.30 7.23
C ILE A 40 1.12 -11.72 5.91
N GLY A 41 0.70 -12.28 4.77
CA GLY A 41 1.03 -11.77 3.44
C GLY A 41 0.59 -10.31 3.24
N ILE A 42 -0.63 -9.97 3.68
CA ILE A 42 -1.12 -8.57 3.69
C ILE A 42 -0.20 -7.68 4.54
N GLY A 43 0.15 -8.11 5.75
CA GLY A 43 1.06 -7.35 6.63
C GLY A 43 2.50 -7.22 6.11
N GLN A 44 2.90 -8.06 5.16
CA GLN A 44 4.22 -8.05 4.53
C GLN A 44 4.25 -7.31 3.19
N GLY A 45 3.10 -6.91 2.65
CA GLY A 45 2.97 -6.26 1.34
C GLY A 45 3.04 -7.22 0.15
N GLU A 46 2.82 -8.51 0.41
CA GLU A 46 2.87 -9.59 -0.59
C GLU A 46 1.47 -9.94 -1.12
N ALA A 47 0.44 -9.26 -0.63
CA ALA A 47 -0.95 -9.53 -0.99
C ALA A 47 -1.29 -9.14 -2.43
N VAL A 48 -2.26 -9.86 -2.98
CA VAL A 48 -2.81 -9.65 -4.32
C VAL A 48 -4.28 -9.22 -4.27
N PRO A 49 -4.79 -8.54 -5.32
CA PRO A 49 -6.21 -8.25 -5.44
C PRO A 49 -7.02 -9.56 -5.38
N GLY A 50 -7.88 -9.68 -4.36
CA GLY A 50 -8.70 -10.87 -4.12
C GLY A 50 -8.38 -11.63 -2.83
N ASP A 51 -7.21 -11.40 -2.21
CA ASP A 51 -6.84 -12.08 -0.95
C ASP A 51 -7.85 -11.81 0.17
N LEU A 52 -8.39 -10.59 0.23
CA LEU A 52 -9.42 -10.24 1.21
C LEU A 52 -10.70 -11.06 1.01
N THR A 53 -11.13 -11.27 -0.24
CA THR A 53 -12.27 -12.12 -0.57
C THR A 53 -11.99 -13.57 -0.22
N LEU A 54 -10.79 -14.06 -0.52
CA LEU A 54 -10.38 -15.43 -0.19
C LEU A 54 -10.37 -15.66 1.33
N ILE A 55 -9.91 -14.69 2.12
CA ILE A 55 -9.99 -14.73 3.60
C ILE A 55 -11.45 -14.90 4.04
N GLU A 56 -12.37 -14.08 3.52
CA GLU A 56 -13.80 -14.16 3.87
C GLU A 56 -14.41 -15.51 3.49
N GLU A 57 -14.08 -16.03 2.29
CA GLU A 57 -14.57 -17.32 1.79
C GLU A 57 -14.07 -18.51 2.61
N LEU A 58 -12.76 -18.58 2.88
CA LEU A 58 -12.15 -19.61 3.71
C LEU A 58 -12.71 -19.59 5.13
N SER A 59 -12.91 -18.40 5.69
CA SER A 59 -13.49 -18.22 7.03
C SER A 59 -14.94 -18.73 7.07
N ARG A 60 -15.76 -18.37 6.07
CA ARG A 60 -17.14 -18.83 5.97
C ARG A 60 -17.22 -20.35 5.80
N SER A 61 -16.38 -20.91 4.93
CA SER A 61 -16.30 -22.35 4.70
C SER A 61 -15.95 -23.10 5.99
N ALA A 62 -14.96 -22.61 6.74
CA ALA A 62 -14.55 -23.19 8.02
C ALA A 62 -15.70 -23.19 9.04
N VAL A 63 -16.49 -22.12 9.13
CA VAL A 63 -17.63 -22.03 10.04
C VAL A 63 -18.75 -23.01 9.65
N ILE A 64 -19.15 -23.04 8.36
CA ILE A 64 -20.25 -23.90 7.89
C ILE A 64 -19.93 -25.39 8.07
N SER A 65 -18.68 -25.77 7.82
CA SER A 65 -18.23 -27.17 7.90
C SER A 65 -17.83 -27.61 9.32
N CYS A 66 -17.77 -26.68 10.28
CA CYS A 66 -17.35 -26.94 11.65
C CYS A 66 -18.47 -27.58 12.48
N ARG A 67 -18.19 -28.74 13.08
CA ARG A 67 -19.10 -29.43 14.01
C ARG A 67 -18.82 -29.17 15.49
N CYS A 68 -17.66 -28.60 15.84
CA CYS A 68 -17.27 -28.36 17.23
C CYS A 68 -17.69 -26.98 17.78
N GLY A 69 -18.34 -26.13 16.97
CA GLY A 69 -18.80 -24.79 17.35
C GLY A 69 -17.70 -23.72 17.47
N ARG A 70 -16.47 -24.10 17.82
CA ARG A 70 -15.36 -23.15 18.09
C ARG A 70 -14.95 -22.28 16.90
N ALA A 71 -15.12 -22.77 15.66
CA ALA A 71 -14.79 -21.97 14.48
C ALA A 71 -15.62 -20.68 14.38
N GLY A 72 -16.89 -20.72 14.80
CA GLY A 72 -17.76 -19.56 14.80
C GLY A 72 -17.27 -18.46 15.72
N GLU A 73 -16.86 -18.81 16.94
CA GLU A 73 -16.37 -17.85 17.95
C GLU A 73 -15.15 -17.07 17.47
N VAL A 74 -14.24 -17.73 16.76
CA VAL A 74 -12.99 -17.12 16.28
C VAL A 74 -13.22 -16.32 15.03
N ALA A 75 -13.96 -16.90 14.08
CA ALA A 75 -14.35 -16.21 12.86
C ALA A 75 -15.05 -14.90 13.20
N ASP A 76 -15.99 -14.91 14.16
CA ASP A 76 -16.69 -13.71 14.59
C ASP A 76 -15.74 -12.61 15.10
N LYS A 77 -14.77 -12.98 15.96
CA LYS A 77 -13.78 -12.02 16.51
C LYS A 77 -12.99 -11.29 15.43
N PHE A 78 -12.39 -12.02 14.49
CA PHE A 78 -11.52 -11.40 13.49
C PHE A 78 -12.29 -10.85 12.28
N LEU A 79 -13.42 -11.46 11.89
CA LEU A 79 -14.28 -10.92 10.82
C LEU A 79 -14.92 -9.60 11.26
N THR A 80 -15.26 -9.43 12.53
CA THR A 80 -15.74 -8.14 13.06
C THR A 80 -14.69 -7.04 12.87
N VAL A 81 -13.42 -7.33 13.16
CA VAL A 81 -12.31 -6.38 12.91
C VAL A 81 -12.17 -6.11 11.42
N LEU A 82 -12.16 -7.15 10.59
CA LEU A 82 -12.05 -7.03 9.13
C LEU A 82 -13.17 -6.15 8.55
N GLN A 83 -14.42 -6.38 8.94
CA GLN A 83 -15.57 -5.63 8.44
C GLN A 83 -15.56 -4.18 8.90
N SER A 84 -15.25 -3.92 10.18
CA SER A 84 -15.23 -2.56 10.74
C SER A 84 -14.04 -1.73 10.26
N HIS A 85 -12.96 -2.38 9.82
CA HIS A 85 -11.72 -1.73 9.39
C HIS A 85 -11.34 -2.11 7.96
N ARG A 86 -12.32 -2.42 7.10
CA ARG A 86 -12.09 -2.95 5.75
C ARG A 86 -11.15 -2.07 4.91
N ASP A 87 -11.27 -0.75 5.05
CA ASP A 87 -10.42 0.21 4.35
C ASP A 87 -8.93 0.05 4.71
N ASP A 88 -8.60 -0.31 5.96
CA ASP A 88 -7.21 -0.53 6.35
C ASP A 88 -6.62 -1.73 5.61
N PHE A 89 -7.39 -2.82 5.44
CA PHE A 89 -6.96 -3.99 4.67
C PHE A 89 -6.75 -3.64 3.21
N ILE A 90 -7.68 -2.87 2.62
CA ILE A 90 -7.58 -2.41 1.22
C ILE A 90 -6.32 -1.56 1.03
N VAL A 91 -6.03 -0.62 1.93
CA VAL A 91 -4.81 0.21 1.83
C VAL A 91 -3.53 -0.65 1.93
N HIS A 92 -3.52 -1.73 2.72
CA HIS A 92 -2.38 -2.66 2.75
C HIS A 92 -2.22 -3.43 1.44
N ILE A 93 -3.32 -3.82 0.80
CA ILE A 93 -3.31 -4.61 -0.45
C ILE A 93 -2.96 -3.72 -1.65
N GLU A 94 -3.62 -2.59 -1.79
CA GLU A 94 -3.49 -1.71 -2.96
C GLU A 94 -2.24 -0.83 -2.87
N ASN A 95 -2.08 -0.12 -1.75
CA ASN A 95 -1.02 0.89 -1.61
C ASN A 95 0.23 0.34 -0.92
N ARG A 96 0.19 -0.88 -0.36
CA ARG A 96 1.30 -1.49 0.38
C ARG A 96 1.85 -0.60 1.50
N VAL A 97 0.95 0.14 2.14
CA VAL A 97 1.25 1.04 3.25
C VAL A 97 0.44 0.63 4.47
N CYS A 98 1.05 0.69 5.64
CA CYS A 98 0.36 0.53 6.91
C CYS A 98 0.03 1.91 7.50
N PRO A 99 -1.24 2.35 7.55
CA PRO A 99 -1.62 3.66 8.09
C PRO A 99 -1.20 3.86 9.55
N ALA A 100 -1.15 2.79 10.33
CA ALA A 100 -0.73 2.79 11.73
C ALA A 100 0.80 2.65 11.90
N GLY A 101 1.56 2.40 10.84
CA GLY A 101 3.02 2.26 10.89
C GLY A 101 3.53 1.05 11.69
N GLN A 102 2.69 0.04 11.95
CA GLN A 102 3.05 -1.11 12.80
C GLN A 102 3.54 -2.34 12.02
N CYS A 103 3.29 -2.39 10.70
CA CYS A 103 3.80 -3.44 9.82
C CYS A 103 5.20 -3.04 9.31
N PRO A 104 6.29 -3.69 9.74
CA PRO A 104 7.64 -3.20 9.51
C PRO A 104 8.03 -3.00 8.04
N ARG A 105 7.47 -3.83 7.15
CA ARG A 105 7.73 -3.77 5.70
C ARG A 105 6.88 -2.73 4.96
N LEU A 106 5.84 -2.19 5.60
CA LEU A 106 4.87 -1.25 5.01
C LEU A 106 4.91 0.12 5.65
N ILE A 107 5.98 0.42 6.38
CA ILE A 107 6.23 1.77 6.89
C ILE A 107 6.81 2.57 5.72
N PRO A 108 6.09 3.60 5.23
CA PRO A 108 6.60 4.42 4.14
C PRO A 108 7.92 5.07 4.56
N ALA A 109 8.83 5.24 3.60
CA ALA A 109 10.06 5.96 3.88
C ALA A 109 9.74 7.38 4.36
N PRO A 110 10.53 7.96 5.30
CA PRO A 110 10.22 9.30 5.82
C PRO A 110 10.10 10.38 4.74
N CYS A 111 10.86 10.27 3.65
CA CYS A 111 10.75 11.18 2.51
C CYS A 111 9.39 11.06 1.79
N GLN A 112 8.86 9.85 1.62
CA GLN A 112 7.55 9.58 1.02
C GLN A 112 6.43 10.04 1.95
N ALA A 113 6.52 9.71 3.25
CA ALA A 113 5.56 10.16 4.26
C ALA A 113 5.49 11.69 4.39
N ALA A 114 6.61 12.38 4.20
CA ALA A 114 6.68 13.84 4.21
C ALA A 114 6.22 14.48 2.88
N CYS A 115 6.02 13.71 1.81
CA CYS A 115 5.55 14.24 0.54
C CYS A 115 4.03 14.38 0.57
N PRO A 116 3.46 15.59 0.34
CA PRO A 116 2.01 15.76 0.33
C PRO A 116 1.29 14.94 -0.75
N ALA A 117 1.99 14.64 -1.84
CA ALA A 117 1.49 13.82 -2.94
C ALA A 117 1.78 12.31 -2.76
N GLY A 118 2.38 11.90 -1.63
CA GLY A 118 2.64 10.47 -1.36
C GLY A 118 3.63 9.78 -2.31
N ILE A 119 4.37 10.54 -3.11
CA ILE A 119 5.20 10.02 -4.21
C ILE A 119 6.15 8.93 -3.74
N ASP A 120 6.27 7.85 -4.52
CA ASP A 120 7.22 6.74 -4.27
C ASP A 120 8.69 7.16 -4.51
N ILE A 121 9.19 7.99 -3.59
CA ILE A 121 10.52 8.58 -3.63
C ILE A 121 11.64 7.53 -3.60
N PRO A 122 11.63 6.52 -2.71
CA PRO A 122 12.70 5.52 -2.68
C PRO A 122 12.89 4.82 -4.03
N ASN A 123 11.79 4.41 -4.67
CA ASN A 123 11.87 3.62 -5.88
C ASN A 123 12.27 4.47 -7.11
N TYR A 124 11.70 5.67 -7.30
CA TYR A 124 12.15 6.49 -8.44
C TYR A 124 13.60 6.97 -8.27
N VAL A 125 14.05 7.26 -7.04
CA VAL A 125 15.45 7.63 -6.78
C VAL A 125 16.38 6.47 -7.13
N ALA A 126 16.00 5.23 -6.79
CA ALA A 126 16.74 4.04 -7.19
C ALA A 126 16.80 3.88 -8.72
N LEU A 127 15.68 4.07 -9.43
CA LEU A 127 15.62 4.02 -10.89
C LEU A 127 16.50 5.09 -11.54
N VAL A 128 16.48 6.32 -11.02
CA VAL A 128 17.38 7.40 -11.48
C VAL A 128 18.85 7.03 -11.25
N GLY A 129 19.18 6.41 -10.11
CA GLY A 129 20.52 5.91 -9.82
C GLY A 129 20.98 4.81 -10.77
N GLN A 130 20.05 4.03 -11.33
CA GLN A 130 20.30 3.01 -12.36
C GLN A 130 20.31 3.59 -13.79
N GLY A 131 20.10 4.90 -13.97
CA GLY A 131 19.99 5.53 -15.29
C GLY A 131 18.66 5.27 -16.02
N ARG A 132 17.67 4.65 -15.35
CA ARG A 132 16.34 4.30 -15.89
C ARG A 132 15.38 5.49 -15.79
N TYR A 133 15.70 6.59 -16.47
CA TYR A 133 14.99 7.86 -16.31
C TYR A 133 13.52 7.83 -16.77
N ARG A 134 13.22 7.09 -17.85
CA ARG A 134 11.86 6.96 -18.37
C ARG A 134 10.96 6.24 -17.36
N GLU A 135 11.41 5.11 -16.85
CA GLU A 135 10.68 4.32 -15.85
C GLU A 135 10.53 5.08 -14.53
N ALA A 136 11.56 5.83 -14.13
CA ALA A 136 11.46 6.74 -12.98
C ALA A 136 10.38 7.81 -13.21
N LEU A 137 10.31 8.39 -14.40
CA LEU A 137 9.32 9.40 -14.74
C LEU A 137 7.90 8.81 -14.82
N GLU A 138 7.73 7.62 -15.38
CA GLU A 138 6.47 6.89 -15.41
C GLU A 138 5.96 6.63 -13.99
N LEU A 139 6.84 6.12 -13.11
CA LEU A 139 6.50 5.90 -11.70
C LEU A 139 6.06 7.21 -11.01
N ILE A 140 6.78 8.32 -11.21
CA ILE A 140 6.38 9.61 -10.62
C ILE A 140 5.01 10.07 -11.17
N ARG A 141 4.68 9.76 -12.44
CA ARG A 141 3.42 10.15 -13.07
C ARG A 141 2.20 9.39 -12.55
N GLU A 142 2.40 8.24 -11.90
CA GLU A 142 1.32 7.54 -11.20
C GLU A 142 0.74 8.40 -10.08
N ASP A 143 1.59 9.19 -9.42
CA ASP A 143 1.20 10.01 -8.27
C ASP A 143 0.88 11.47 -8.65
N VAL A 144 1.57 12.04 -9.64
CA VAL A 144 1.43 13.46 -9.99
C VAL A 144 1.45 13.75 -11.50
N PRO A 145 0.55 14.62 -12.01
CA PRO A 145 0.44 14.89 -13.45
C PRO A 145 1.56 15.78 -14.00
N LEU A 146 2.18 16.62 -13.15
CA LEU A 146 3.14 17.66 -13.56
C LEU A 146 4.54 17.48 -12.91
N PRO A 147 5.21 16.33 -13.10
CA PRO A 147 6.51 16.06 -12.47
C PRO A 147 7.61 17.05 -12.88
N GLY A 148 7.58 17.55 -14.13
CA GLY A 148 8.54 18.52 -14.63
C GLY A 148 8.46 19.87 -13.90
N VAL A 149 7.25 20.33 -13.60
CA VAL A 149 7.02 21.55 -12.80
C VAL A 149 7.47 21.30 -11.36
N LEU A 150 7.04 20.18 -10.76
CA LEU A 150 7.41 19.82 -9.39
C LEU A 150 8.91 19.60 -9.20
N GLY A 151 9.67 19.20 -10.22
CA GLY A 151 11.14 19.14 -10.15
C GLY A 151 11.81 20.53 -10.08
N ARG A 152 11.07 21.62 -10.28
CA ARG A 152 11.58 22.99 -10.34
C ARG A 152 11.04 23.90 -9.23
N ILE A 153 9.78 23.71 -8.82
CA ILE A 153 9.12 24.61 -7.86
C ILE A 153 8.83 23.96 -6.50
N CYS A 154 9.01 22.65 -6.35
CA CYS A 154 8.66 21.95 -5.11
C CYS A 154 9.49 22.47 -3.93
N GLU A 155 8.82 22.76 -2.82
CA GLU A 155 9.40 23.16 -1.53
C GLU A 155 10.12 22.01 -0.79
N HIS A 156 10.13 20.82 -1.40
CA HIS A 156 10.92 19.65 -1.03
C HIS A 156 10.92 19.28 0.48
N PRO A 157 9.75 19.10 1.11
CA PRO A 157 9.66 18.68 2.52
C PRO A 157 10.27 17.27 2.72
N CYS A 158 10.23 16.44 1.68
CA CYS A 158 10.84 15.12 1.66
C CYS A 158 12.37 15.14 1.88
N GLN A 159 13.07 16.21 1.51
CA GLN A 159 14.51 16.35 1.76
C GLN A 159 14.79 16.67 3.23
N GLN A 160 13.90 17.41 3.90
CA GLN A 160 14.00 17.71 5.33
C GLN A 160 13.81 16.45 6.18
N ALA A 161 12.90 15.56 5.77
CA ALA A 161 12.66 14.28 6.43
C ALA A 161 13.66 13.17 6.05
N CYS A 162 14.63 13.43 5.15
CA CYS A 162 15.51 12.41 4.62
C CYS A 162 16.47 11.85 5.68
N ARG A 163 16.42 10.54 5.96
CA ARG A 163 17.32 9.88 6.94
C ARG A 163 18.80 10.09 6.63
N ARG A 164 19.18 10.20 5.35
CA ARG A 164 20.58 10.44 4.95
C ARG A 164 21.11 11.78 5.49
N GLY A 165 20.25 12.78 5.62
CA GLY A 165 20.59 14.07 6.22
C GLY A 165 20.94 14.01 7.71
N GLN A 166 20.69 12.88 8.39
CA GLN A 166 21.17 12.64 9.75
C GLN A 166 22.63 12.17 9.81
N VAL A 167 23.19 11.74 8.68
CA VAL A 167 24.58 11.26 8.57
C VAL A 167 25.43 12.30 7.85
N ASP A 168 24.97 12.78 6.69
CA ASP A 168 25.64 13.82 5.91
C ASP A 168 24.61 14.75 5.24
N ASN A 169 24.54 14.76 3.90
CA ASN A 169 23.62 15.61 3.15
C ASN A 169 22.36 14.81 2.76
N PRO A 170 21.16 15.42 2.83
CA PRO A 170 19.97 14.77 2.32
C PRO A 170 20.12 14.50 0.82
N ILE A 171 19.46 13.43 0.35
CA ILE A 171 19.39 13.14 -1.08
C ILE A 171 18.73 14.35 -1.79
N PRO A 172 19.28 14.84 -2.92
CA PRO A 172 18.69 15.96 -3.67
C PRO A 172 17.47 15.49 -4.48
N ILE A 173 16.44 15.02 -3.79
CA ILE A 173 15.22 14.39 -4.30
C ILE A 173 14.54 15.28 -5.36
N CYS A 174 14.44 16.59 -5.13
CA CYS A 174 13.82 17.51 -6.09
C CYS A 174 14.62 17.59 -7.41
N SER A 175 15.96 17.65 -7.30
CA SER A 175 16.85 17.66 -8.46
C SER A 175 16.83 16.32 -9.21
N LEU A 176 16.70 15.19 -8.52
CA LEU A 176 16.57 13.88 -9.15
C LEU A 176 15.23 13.73 -9.88
N LYS A 177 14.13 14.26 -9.32
CA LYS A 177 12.83 14.34 -9.99
C LYS A 177 12.92 15.17 -11.28
N ARG A 178 13.59 16.33 -11.22
CA ARG A 178 13.89 17.13 -12.43
C ARG A 178 14.70 16.34 -13.44
N LEU A 179 15.75 15.65 -13.02
CA LEU A 179 16.60 14.86 -13.90
C LEU A 179 15.81 13.73 -14.58
N ALA A 180 14.95 13.03 -13.83
CA ALA A 180 14.06 12.00 -14.36
C ALA A 180 13.16 12.57 -15.47
N TYR A 181 12.57 13.75 -15.25
CA TYR A 181 11.76 14.42 -16.28
C TYR A 181 12.61 14.84 -17.49
N ASP A 182 13.71 15.55 -17.25
CA ASP A 182 14.53 16.15 -18.32
C ASP A 182 15.18 15.08 -19.23
N ARG A 183 15.39 13.86 -18.74
CA ARG A 183 15.95 12.74 -19.52
C ARG A 183 14.95 11.65 -19.92
N GLY A 184 13.85 11.50 -19.18
CA GLY A 184 12.86 10.45 -19.39
C GLY A 184 11.63 10.91 -20.17
N ALA A 185 11.41 12.21 -20.32
CA ALA A 185 10.25 12.73 -21.05
C ALA A 185 10.41 12.49 -22.56
N GLU A 186 9.45 11.77 -23.13
CA GLU A 186 9.25 11.70 -24.57
C GLU A 186 8.66 13.03 -25.07
N LYS A 187 9.07 13.45 -26.27
CA LYS A 187 8.58 14.70 -26.89
C LYS A 187 7.22 14.52 -27.58
N GLU A 188 6.78 13.28 -27.75
CA GLU A 188 5.54 12.94 -28.43
C GLU A 188 4.37 12.93 -27.45
N ALA A 189 3.20 13.34 -27.95
CA ALA A 189 1.98 13.29 -27.15
C ALA A 189 1.58 11.83 -26.91
N PRO A 190 1.05 11.50 -25.72
CA PRO A 190 0.52 10.16 -25.48
C PRO A 190 -0.60 9.85 -26.47
N PRO A 191 -0.78 8.57 -26.85
CA PRO A 191 -1.86 8.17 -27.73
C PRO A 191 -3.22 8.53 -27.11
N PRO A 192 -4.25 8.78 -27.94
CA PRO A 192 -5.60 9.04 -27.44
C PRO A 192 -6.11 7.83 -26.63
N PRO A 193 -6.98 8.07 -25.64
CA PRO A 193 -7.52 6.99 -24.81
C PRO A 193 -8.31 5.99 -25.66
N GLU A 194 -8.15 4.70 -25.34
CA GLU A 194 -8.81 3.60 -26.06
C GLU A 194 -10.34 3.62 -25.87
N ARG A 195 -10.82 4.12 -24.73
CA ARG A 195 -12.24 4.19 -24.38
C ARG A 195 -12.74 5.62 -24.43
N LYS A 196 -13.90 5.80 -25.04
CA LYS A 196 -14.66 7.06 -25.04
C LYS A 196 -15.91 6.90 -24.19
N HIS A 197 -16.15 7.91 -23.37
CA HIS A 197 -17.28 8.01 -22.45
C HIS A 197 -18.31 8.99 -23.05
N PRO A 198 -19.62 8.67 -23.07
CA PRO A 198 -20.66 9.54 -23.65
C PRO A 198 -20.90 10.84 -22.86
N GLU A 199 -20.42 10.91 -21.63
CA GLU A 199 -20.54 12.04 -20.72
C GLU A 199 -19.76 13.26 -21.25
N ARG A 200 -20.34 14.44 -21.07
CA ARG A 200 -19.67 15.71 -21.40
C ARG A 200 -19.03 16.28 -20.14
N VAL A 201 -17.74 16.59 -20.23
CA VAL A 201 -16.96 17.20 -19.14
C VAL A 201 -16.51 18.59 -19.58
N ALA A 202 -16.61 19.57 -18.69
CA ALA A 202 -16.10 20.92 -18.88
C ALA A 202 -15.12 21.27 -17.75
N VAL A 203 -14.00 21.89 -18.09
CA VAL A 203 -13.00 22.39 -17.14
C VAL A 203 -12.89 23.91 -17.33
N VAL A 204 -13.06 24.67 -16.25
CA VAL A 204 -12.94 26.14 -16.25
C VAL A 204 -11.66 26.52 -15.50
N GLY A 205 -10.66 27.00 -16.24
CA GLY A 205 -9.33 27.30 -15.72
C GLY A 205 -8.30 26.26 -16.16
N ALA A 206 -7.06 26.72 -16.41
CA ALA A 206 -5.94 25.89 -16.86
C ALA A 206 -4.79 25.88 -15.82
N GLY A 207 -5.17 25.94 -14.54
CA GLY A 207 -4.22 25.84 -13.43
C GLY A 207 -3.68 24.42 -13.25
N PRO A 208 -2.57 24.27 -12.51
CA PRO A 208 -2.10 22.98 -12.01
C PRO A 208 -3.11 22.27 -11.11
#